data_AF-A0A2W5AUG5-F1
#
_entry.id   AF-A0A2W5AUG5-F1
#
_cell.length_a   1.000
_cell.length_b   1.000
_cell.length_c   1.000
_cell.angle_alpha   90.00
_cell.angle_beta   90.00
_cell.angle_gamma   90.00
#
_symmetry.space_group_name_H-M   'P 1'
#
loop_
_entity.id
_entity.type
_entity.pdbx_description
1 polymer ?
#
loop_
_entity_poly.entity_id
_entity_poly.type
_entity_poly.pdbx_seq_one_letter_code
_entity_poly.pdbx_strand_id
1 'polypeptide(L)'
;MTTEKQDKAARRPSGVRSMSARLARSLTGGRVKINPALDPLMSIHREFHPKADAELLNNAYATAERLHEGVFRKSGEPYITHPLAVATIAAEIGMDTTTVAAALLHDTVE
;
A
#
# COMPACT_ATOMS: atom_id res chain seq x y z
N MET A 1 17.07 -53.51 45.40
CA MET A 1 16.02 -54.52 45.19
C MET A 1 14.82 -53.76 44.63
N THR A 2 14.70 -53.67 43.30
CA THR A 2 13.79 -54.50 42.46
C THR A 2 12.32 -54.23 42.85
N THR A 3 11.39 -53.80 41.98
CA THR A 3 11.27 -53.95 40.52
C THR A 3 10.10 -53.12 39.99
N GLU A 4 10.13 -52.87 38.67
CA GLU A 4 9.00 -52.78 37.70
C GLU A 4 8.01 -51.60 37.80
N LYS A 5 8.02 -50.63 36.88
CA LYS A 5 7.63 -50.65 35.45
C LYS A 5 6.11 -50.82 35.26
N GLN A 6 5.43 -49.77 34.78
CA GLN A 6 4.59 -49.87 33.58
C GLN A 6 4.07 -48.51 33.07
N ASP A 7 4.15 -48.41 31.75
CA ASP A 7 3.82 -47.31 30.85
C ASP A 7 2.35 -46.90 30.85
N LYS A 8 2.09 -45.61 30.57
CA LYS A 8 0.83 -45.20 29.96
C LYS A 8 1.08 -44.23 28.81
N ALA A 9 1.01 -44.77 27.61
CA ALA A 9 1.21 -44.08 26.34
C ALA A 9 0.23 -42.89 26.18
N ALA A 10 0.79 -41.71 25.92
CA ALA A 10 0.04 -40.55 25.47
C ALA A 10 -0.41 -40.75 24.01
N ARG A 11 -1.72 -40.93 23.83
CA ARG A 11 -2.37 -41.08 22.52
C ARG A 11 -2.33 -39.73 21.78
N ARG A 12 -1.51 -39.63 20.73
CA ARG A 12 -1.51 -38.49 19.79
C ARG A 12 -2.76 -38.57 18.92
N PRO A 13 -3.58 -37.52 18.78
CA PRO A 13 -4.53 -37.50 17.67
C PRO A 13 -3.75 -37.17 16.38
N SER A 14 -3.62 -38.18 15.53
CA SER A 14 -3.41 -37.99 14.09
C SER A 14 -4.69 -37.43 13.50
N GLY A 15 -4.66 -36.21 12.94
CA GLY A 15 -5.85 -35.60 12.37
C GLY A 15 -5.53 -34.42 11.47
N VAL A 16 -5.33 -34.74 10.20
CA VAL A 16 -5.54 -33.91 8.99
C VAL A 16 -4.89 -32.52 8.97
N ARG A 17 -3.81 -32.37 8.18
CA ARG A 17 -3.29 -31.07 7.74
C ARG A 17 -4.40 -30.37 6.95
N SER A 18 -5.07 -29.38 7.55
CA SER A 18 -6.14 -28.66 6.88
C SER A 18 -5.56 -27.86 5.70
N MET A 19 -6.04 -28.15 4.49
CA MET A 19 -5.84 -27.31 3.30
C MET A 19 -6.67 -26.02 3.37
N SER A 20 -6.92 -25.48 4.57
CA SER A 20 -7.81 -24.33 4.79
C SER A 20 -7.07 -23.02 5.05
N ALA A 21 -5.75 -23.05 5.21
CA ALA A 21 -4.93 -21.86 5.51
C ALA A 21 -4.82 -20.85 4.34
N ARG A 22 -5.28 -21.22 3.14
CA ARG A 22 -5.28 -20.30 1.97
C ARG A 22 -6.61 -19.57 1.75
N LEU A 23 -7.73 -20.14 2.20
CA LEU A 23 -9.06 -19.53 1.99
C LEU A 23 -9.39 -18.46 3.04
N ALA A 24 -8.85 -18.59 4.26
CA ALA A 24 -9.12 -17.64 5.35
C ALA A 24 -8.55 -16.22 5.14
N ARG A 25 -7.56 -16.06 4.24
CA ARG A 25 -6.94 -14.76 3.94
C ARG A 25 -7.77 -13.87 3.02
N SER A 26 -8.75 -14.47 2.32
CA SER A 26 -9.54 -13.78 1.29
C SER A 26 -10.67 -12.92 1.85
N LEU A 27 -10.99 -13.04 3.15
CA LEU A 27 -12.15 -12.38 3.77
C LEU A 27 -11.78 -11.17 4.64
N THR A 28 -10.49 -10.94 4.87
CA THR A 28 -9.96 -9.79 5.62
C THR A 28 -9.25 -8.79 4.72
N GLY A 29 -9.65 -8.69 3.45
CA GLY A 29 -9.10 -7.72 2.50
C GLY A 29 -9.32 -6.31 3.05
N GLY A 30 -8.33 -5.81 3.78
CA GLY A 30 -8.35 -4.47 4.33
C GLY A 30 -8.51 -3.50 3.18
N ARG A 31 -9.57 -2.69 3.21
CA ARG A 31 -9.70 -1.57 2.29
C ARG A 31 -8.45 -0.70 2.48
N VAL A 32 -7.64 -0.56 1.43
CA VAL A 32 -6.47 0.33 1.47
C VAL A 32 -6.98 1.71 1.87
N LYS A 33 -6.49 2.24 2.99
CA LYS A 33 -6.85 3.58 3.45
C LYS A 33 -6.05 4.58 2.62
N ILE A 34 -6.73 5.23 1.68
CA ILE A 34 -6.15 6.24 0.81
C ILE A 34 -6.10 7.59 1.55
N ASN A 35 -5.04 8.36 1.37
CA ASN A 35 -4.97 9.73 1.87
C ASN A 35 -6.02 10.60 1.12
N PRO A 36 -6.94 11.29 1.82
CA PRO A 36 -7.97 12.13 1.18
C PRO A 36 -7.42 13.20 0.23
N ALA A 37 -6.20 13.68 0.45
CA ALA A 37 -5.55 14.64 -0.44
C ALA A 37 -5.30 14.08 -1.86
N LEU A 38 -5.29 12.75 -2.01
CA LEU A 38 -5.07 12.06 -3.27
C LEU A 38 -6.37 11.80 -4.04
N ASP A 39 -7.54 11.98 -3.43
CA ASP A 39 -8.83 11.68 -4.04
C ASP A 39 -9.05 12.38 -5.39
N PRO A 40 -8.72 13.68 -5.58
CA PRO A 40 -8.89 14.34 -6.86
C PRO A 40 -8.02 13.73 -7.97
N LEU A 41 -6.73 13.50 -7.67
CA LEU A 41 -5.80 12.84 -8.60
C LEU A 41 -6.33 11.45 -9.00
N MET A 42 -6.81 10.69 -8.01
CA MET A 42 -7.29 9.33 -8.23
C MET A 42 -8.56 9.30 -9.09
N SER A 43 -9.42 10.31 -8.93
CA SER A 43 -10.63 10.46 -9.75
C SER A 43 -10.24 10.66 -11.21
N ILE A 44 -9.38 11.64 -11.50
CA ILE A 44 -8.92 11.97 -12.86
C ILE A 44 -8.21 10.76 -13.49
N HIS A 45 -7.26 10.16 -12.76
CA HIS A 45 -6.47 9.03 -13.28
C HIS A 45 -7.34 7.83 -13.65
N ARG A 46 -8.41 7.57 -12.90
CA ARG A 46 -9.34 6.46 -13.16
C ARG A 46 -10.23 6.67 -14.40
N GLU A 47 -10.36 7.90 -14.91
CA GLU A 47 -11.07 8.14 -16.17
C GLU A 47 -10.35 7.47 -17.34
N PHE A 48 -9.01 7.50 -17.34
CA PHE A 48 -8.17 6.85 -18.35
C PHE A 48 -7.77 5.42 -17.96
N HIS A 49 -7.57 5.17 -16.65
CA HIS A 49 -7.08 3.91 -16.12
C HIS A 49 -8.02 3.34 -15.02
N PRO A 50 -9.17 2.74 -15.36
CA PRO A 50 -10.16 2.27 -14.38
C PRO A 50 -9.66 1.20 -13.41
N LYS A 51 -8.58 0.50 -13.78
CA LYS A 51 -7.92 -0.54 -12.98
C LYS A 51 -6.62 -0.06 -12.33
N ALA A 52 -6.41 1.26 -12.26
CA ALA A 52 -5.20 1.82 -11.66
C ALA A 52 -4.98 1.31 -10.24
N ASP A 53 -3.72 1.01 -9.95
CA ASP A 53 -3.28 0.59 -8.62
C ASP A 53 -3.28 1.79 -7.68
N ALA A 54 -4.35 1.92 -6.89
CA ALA A 54 -4.50 2.99 -5.92
C ALA A 54 -3.51 2.86 -4.76
N GLU A 55 -3.04 1.65 -4.45
CA GLU A 55 -2.08 1.42 -3.37
C GLU A 55 -0.70 1.95 -3.76
N LEU A 56 -0.27 1.72 -5.01
CA LEU A 56 0.97 2.28 -5.56
C LEU A 56 0.99 3.81 -5.45
N LEU A 57 -0.07 4.47 -5.93
CA LEU A 57 -0.14 5.94 -5.89
C LEU A 57 -0.23 6.48 -4.46
N ASN A 58 -0.95 5.81 -3.57
CA ASN A 58 -1.01 6.18 -2.16
C ASN A 58 0.35 6.07 -1.47
N ASN A 59 1.09 4.99 -1.73
CA ASN A 59 2.43 4.79 -1.18
C ASN A 59 3.44 5.81 -1.74
N ALA A 60 3.34 6.14 -3.02
CA ALA A 60 4.14 7.19 -3.64
C ALA A 60 3.86 8.56 -3.00
N TYR A 61 2.59 8.93 -2.85
CA TYR A 61 2.18 10.17 -2.19
C TYR A 61 2.67 10.24 -0.74
N ALA A 62 2.43 9.20 0.06
CA ALA A 62 2.86 9.18 1.46
C ALA A 62 4.38 9.27 1.61
N THR A 63 5.13 8.70 0.65
CA THR A 63 6.59 8.79 0.62
C THR A 63 7.04 10.22 0.29
N ALA A 64 6.45 10.85 -0.73
CA ALA A 64 6.75 12.22 -1.10
C ALA A 64 6.40 13.20 0.03
N GLU A 65 5.20 13.08 0.61
CA GLU A 65 4.73 13.91 1.72
C GLU A 65 5.69 13.85 2.91
N ARG A 66 6.12 12.64 3.29
CA ARG A 66 7.09 12.44 4.38
C ARG A 66 8.46 13.04 4.06
N LEU A 67 8.96 12.90 2.84
CA LEU A 67 10.28 13.42 2.45
C LEU A 67 10.29 14.95 2.29
N HIS A 68 9.14 15.54 2.01
CA HIS A 68 8.96 16.98 1.91
C HIS A 68 8.35 17.60 3.19
N GLU A 69 8.27 16.85 4.29
CA GLU A 69 7.77 17.35 5.57
C GLU A 69 8.64 18.51 6.07
N GLY A 70 8.01 19.63 6.43
CA GLY A 70 8.71 20.84 6.87
C GLY A 70 9.43 21.60 5.74
N VAL A 71 9.36 21.14 4.50
CA VAL A 71 9.87 21.85 3.33
C VAL A 71 8.76 22.72 2.75
N PHE A 72 9.08 23.99 2.49
CA PHE A 72 8.13 24.97 1.97
C PHE A 72 8.62 25.57 0.66
N ARG A 73 7.67 25.88 -0.22
CA ARG A 73 7.95 26.66 -1.44
C ARG A 73 8.19 28.12 -1.09
N LYS A 74 8.73 28.89 -2.05
CA LYS A 74 8.86 30.35 -1.94
C LYS A 74 7.51 31.06 -1.70
N SER A 75 6.39 30.44 -2.10
CA SER A 75 5.04 30.92 -1.83
C SER A 75 4.60 30.77 -0.37
N GLY A 76 5.31 29.96 0.42
CA GLY A 76 4.93 29.57 1.79
C GLY A 76 4.06 28.32 1.87
N GLU A 77 3.69 27.71 0.74
CA GLU A 77 2.92 26.46 0.73
C GLU A 77 3.82 25.24 0.99
N PRO A 78 3.29 24.16 1.60
CA PRO A 78 4.01 22.90 1.74
C PRO A 78 4.50 22.38 0.38
N TYR A 79 5.73 21.89 0.31
CA TYR A 79 6.36 21.51 -0.96
C TYR A 79 5.63 20.36 -1.67
N ILE A 80 4.98 19.46 -0.92
CA ILE A 80 4.15 18.36 -1.47
C ILE A 80 3.07 18.82 -2.47
N THR A 81 2.65 20.09 -2.41
CA THR A 81 1.72 20.68 -3.39
C THR A 81 2.26 20.63 -4.83
N HIS A 82 3.58 20.76 -5.00
CA HIS A 82 4.22 20.74 -6.32
C HIS A 82 4.20 19.34 -6.96
N PRO A 83 4.75 18.27 -6.35
CA PRO A 83 4.65 16.93 -6.92
C PRO A 83 3.21 16.47 -7.16
N LEU A 84 2.26 16.86 -6.30
CA LEU A 84 0.84 16.55 -6.50
C LEU A 84 0.27 17.24 -7.75
N ALA A 85 0.60 18.51 -7.99
CA ALA A 85 0.18 19.24 -9.19
C ALA A 85 0.79 18.63 -10.47
N VAL A 86 2.08 18.28 -10.45
CA VAL A 86 2.75 17.61 -11.59
C VAL A 86 2.12 16.26 -11.89
N ALA A 87 1.85 15.45 -10.86
CA ALA A 87 1.16 14.17 -11.01
C ALA A 87 -0.27 14.33 -11.56
N THR A 88 -0.96 15.40 -11.19
CA THR A 88 -2.31 15.72 -11.68
C THR A 88 -2.28 16.01 -13.17
N ILE A 89 -1.36 16.86 -13.63
CA ILE A 89 -1.19 17.14 -15.07
C ILE A 89 -0.86 15.85 -15.84
N ALA A 90 0.01 14.99 -15.30
CA ALA A 90 0.33 13.71 -15.93
C ALA A 90 -0.90 12.80 -16.06
N ALA A 91 -1.76 12.74 -15.03
CA ALA A 91 -3.00 11.99 -15.07
C ALA A 91 -4.02 12.58 -16.07
N GLU A 92 -4.13 13.91 -16.15
CA GLU A 92 -5.04 14.61 -17.08
C GLU A 92 -4.72 14.34 -18.55
N ILE A 93 -3.44 14.12 -18.90
CA ILE A 93 -3.02 13.73 -20.25
C ILE A 93 -3.00 12.20 -20.47
N GLY A 94 -3.50 11.43 -19.50
CA GLY A 94 -3.69 9.98 -19.61
C GLY A 94 -2.44 9.13 -19.38
N MET A 95 -1.40 9.64 -18.71
CA MET A 95 -0.20 8.87 -18.42
C MET A 95 -0.51 7.64 -17.56
N ASP A 96 0.32 6.61 -17.68
CA ASP A 96 0.14 5.36 -16.93
C ASP A 96 0.42 5.53 -15.43
N THR A 97 -0.07 4.59 -14.62
CA THR A 97 0.07 4.64 -13.15
C THR A 97 1.53 4.75 -12.70
N THR A 98 2.46 4.12 -13.43
CA THR A 98 3.90 4.19 -13.13
C THR A 98 4.43 5.61 -13.32
N THR A 99 4.08 6.26 -14.42
CA THR A 99 4.50 7.64 -14.69
C THR A 99 3.88 8.61 -13.68
N VAL A 100 2.61 8.44 -13.30
CA VAL A 100 1.98 9.26 -12.26
C VAL A 100 2.65 9.06 -10.89
N ALA A 101 3.02 7.82 -10.54
CA ALA A 101 3.78 7.54 -9.33
C ALA A 101 5.18 8.18 -9.36
N ALA A 102 5.87 8.12 -10.51
CA ALA A 102 7.15 8.77 -10.70
C ALA A 102 7.04 10.29 -10.57
N ALA A 103 5.98 10.90 -11.11
CA ALA A 103 5.70 12.33 -10.97
C ALA A 103 5.52 12.74 -9.50
N LEU A 104 4.86 11.93 -8.67
CA LEU A 104 4.77 12.17 -7.23
C LEU A 104 6.13 12.13 -6.54
N LEU A 105 7.09 11.35 -7.05
CA LEU A 105 8.38 11.11 -6.42
C LEU A 105 9.55 11.90 -7.02
N HIS A 106 9.34 12.69 -8.08
CA HIS A 106 10.44 13.20 -8.90
C HIS A 106 11.47 14.04 -8.13
N ASP A 107 11.03 14.87 -7.19
CA ASP A 107 11.89 15.77 -6.39
C ASP A 107 12.22 15.21 -4.99
N THR A 108 12.23 13.88 -4.81
CA THR A 108 12.45 13.25 -3.48
C THR A 108 13.90 12.86 -3.18
N VAL A 109 14.81 12.99 -4.15
CA VAL A 109 16.22 12.55 -4.05
C VAL A 109 17.22 13.72 -4.15
N GLU A 110 16.74 14.96 -4.28
CA GLU A 110 17.58 16.16 -4.46
C GLU A 110 18.28 16.66 -3.19
#